data_AF-A0A0E0TAT0-F1
#
_entry.id   AF-A0A0E0TAT0-F1
#
_cell.length_a   1.000
_cell.length_b   1.000
_cell.length_c   1.000
_cell.angle_alpha   90.00
_cell.angle_beta   90.00
_cell.angle_gamma   90.00
#
_symmetry.space_group_name_H-M   'P 1'
#
loop_
_entity.id
_entity.type
_entity.pdbx_description
1 polymer ?
#
loop_
_entity_poly.entity_id
_entity_poly.type
_entity_poly.pdbx_seq_one_letter_code
_entity_poly.pdbx_strand_id
1 'polypeptide(L)'
;MKQLLRTIWRWFVSWNAGVIVAVIVFIAADFRFWPSILSGMGAMWGVSAIMKRRHHRLPADVSAEELVYVRSQLGEARALWKRLRRARYRLRSVVMWQTVSRLSAIVDRIIRAIEQQPHQLRLAQPFFLNEWPTAVEMVEKYVYLAQQPVQSADMAKALQETERVLDELTSAAERQLLEVLSNDIWSLQTEVKWLERSLRQSDGLRLPLSKKGE
;
A
#
# COMPACT_ATOMS: atom_id res chain seq x y z
N MET A 1 25.78 -9.51 8.51
CA MET A 1 25.87 -10.73 7.64
C MET A 1 24.94 -10.70 6.42
N LYS A 2 23.65 -10.34 6.53
CA LYS A 2 22.70 -10.38 5.38
C LYS A 2 22.97 -9.36 4.25
N GLN A 3 23.53 -8.20 4.57
CA GLN A 3 23.92 -7.19 3.56
C GLN A 3 25.14 -7.62 2.72
N LEU A 4 26.09 -8.34 3.33
CA LEU A 4 27.23 -8.93 2.63
C LEU A 4 26.77 -10.06 1.72
N LEU A 5 25.88 -10.94 2.18
CA LEU A 5 25.30 -12.01 1.37
C LEU A 5 24.55 -11.48 0.13
N ARG A 6 23.78 -10.40 0.29
CA ARG A 6 23.05 -9.76 -0.82
C ARG A 6 23.98 -9.07 -1.81
N THR A 7 25.07 -8.50 -1.32
CA THR A 7 26.10 -7.89 -2.17
C THR A 7 26.79 -9.00 -2.96
N ILE A 8 27.25 -10.06 -2.30
CA ILE A 8 27.87 -11.23 -2.93
C ILE A 8 26.96 -11.87 -3.97
N TRP A 9 25.67 -12.04 -3.67
CA TRP A 9 24.68 -12.58 -4.61
C TRP A 9 24.52 -11.71 -5.87
N ARG A 10 24.51 -10.38 -5.71
CA ARG A 10 24.42 -9.45 -6.84
C ARG A 10 25.67 -9.46 -7.73
N TRP A 11 26.85 -9.54 -7.11
CA TRP A 11 28.11 -9.71 -7.84
C TRP A 11 28.16 -11.06 -8.56
N PHE A 12 27.66 -12.14 -7.94
CA PHE A 12 27.60 -13.46 -8.53
C PHE A 12 26.69 -13.51 -9.77
N VAL A 13 25.46 -12.98 -9.68
CA VAL A 13 24.53 -12.97 -10.82
C VAL A 13 25.04 -12.08 -11.96
N SER A 14 25.62 -10.91 -11.65
CA SER A 14 26.19 -10.01 -12.65
C SER A 14 27.42 -10.60 -13.36
N TRP A 15 28.26 -11.33 -12.62
CA TRP A 15 29.43 -12.01 -13.17
C TRP A 15 29.01 -13.10 -14.15
N ASN A 16 28.05 -13.95 -13.77
CA ASN A 16 27.56 -15.03 -14.64
C ASN A 16 26.89 -14.50 -15.92
N ALA A 17 26.09 -13.44 -15.83
CA ALA A 17 25.46 -12.83 -17.00
C ALA A 17 26.50 -12.24 -17.98
N GLY A 18 27.55 -11.59 -17.46
CA GLY A 18 28.65 -11.06 -18.27
C GLY A 18 29.44 -12.15 -18.99
N VAL A 19 29.71 -13.27 -18.30
CA VAL A 19 30.41 -14.43 -18.87
C VAL A 19 29.59 -15.07 -20.00
N ILE A 20 28.28 -15.24 -19.81
CA ILE A 20 27.40 -15.83 -20.84
C ILE A 20 27.40 -14.97 -22.12
N VAL A 21 27.27 -13.65 -21.99
CA VAL A 21 27.29 -12.72 -23.12
C VAL A 21 28.68 -12.71 -23.80
N ALA A 22 29.76 -12.75 -23.03
CA ALA A 22 31.11 -12.79 -23.57
C ALA A 22 31.38 -14.07 -24.38
N VAL A 23 30.87 -15.23 -23.93
CA VAL A 23 30.99 -16.51 -24.64
C VAL A 23 30.21 -16.49 -25.96
N ILE A 24 28.98 -15.96 -25.95
CA ILE A 24 28.14 -15.85 -27.16
C ILE A 24 28.82 -14.96 -28.20
N VAL A 25 29.35 -13.80 -27.78
CA VAL A 25 30.04 -12.86 -28.69
C VAL A 25 31.38 -13.41 -29.15
N PHE A 26 32.10 -14.15 -28.32
CA PHE A 26 33.38 -14.77 -28.67
C PHE A 26 33.26 -15.80 -29.81
N ILE A 27 32.18 -16.60 -29.78
CA ILE A 27 31.87 -17.57 -30.83
C ILE A 27 31.41 -16.85 -32.11
N ALA A 28 30.61 -15.79 -31.99
CA ALA A 28 30.11 -15.03 -33.14
C ALA A 28 31.16 -14.15 -33.84
N ALA A 29 32.30 -13.88 -33.19
CA ALA A 29 33.34 -12.96 -33.68
C ALA A 29 34.62 -13.67 -34.16
N ASP A 30 34.54 -14.96 -34.52
CA ASP A 30 35.65 -15.77 -35.02
C ASP A 30 36.93 -15.64 -34.16
N PHE A 31 36.80 -15.87 -32.84
CA PHE A 31 37.92 -15.91 -31.88
C PHE A 31 38.71 -14.60 -31.69
N ARG A 32 38.13 -13.43 -32.02
CA ARG A 32 38.75 -12.12 -31.72
C ARG A 32 38.55 -11.76 -30.24
N PHE A 33 39.64 -11.78 -29.47
CA PHE A 33 39.68 -11.61 -28.01
C PHE A 33 39.26 -10.21 -27.49
N TRP A 34 39.62 -9.14 -28.20
CA TRP A 34 39.38 -7.76 -27.76
C TRP A 34 37.90 -7.30 -27.77
N PRO A 35 37.10 -7.56 -28.81
CA PRO A 35 35.70 -7.10 -28.84
C PRO A 35 34.78 -7.80 -27.83
N SER A 36 35.03 -9.06 -27.48
CA SER A 36 34.19 -9.83 -26.53
C SER A 36 34.31 -9.31 -25.09
N ILE A 37 35.52 -8.91 -24.67
CA ILE A 37 35.77 -8.31 -23.36
C ILE A 37 35.07 -6.95 -23.24
N LEU A 38 35.19 -6.11 -24.27
CA LEU A 38 34.54 -4.80 -24.32
C LEU A 38 33.00 -4.91 -24.29
N SER A 39 32.42 -5.87 -25.01
CA SER A 39 30.97 -6.08 -24.99
C SER A 39 30.46 -6.62 -23.64
N GLY A 40 31.21 -7.51 -23.00
CA GLY A 40 30.87 -8.06 -21.68
C GLY A 40 30.90 -6.99 -20.58
N MET A 41 31.91 -6.13 -20.60
CA MET A 41 32.01 -4.98 -19.69
C MET A 41 30.89 -3.97 -19.93
N GLY A 42 30.55 -3.69 -21.20
CA GLY A 42 29.44 -2.81 -21.55
C GLY A 42 28.08 -3.32 -21.08
N ALA A 43 27.82 -4.62 -21.26
CA ALA A 43 26.61 -5.27 -20.77
C ALA A 43 26.50 -5.23 -19.23
N MET A 44 27.61 -5.49 -18.53
CA MET A 44 27.68 -5.41 -17.07
C MET A 44 27.39 -3.98 -16.56
N TRP A 45 27.97 -2.96 -17.20
CA TRP A 45 27.72 -1.56 -16.84
C TRP A 45 26.28 -1.14 -17.11
N GLY A 46 25.71 -1.54 -18.25
CA GLY A 46 24.31 -1.28 -18.61
C GLY A 46 23.31 -1.93 -17.65
N VAL A 47 23.49 -3.21 -17.33
CA VAL A 47 22.64 -3.94 -16.36
C VAL A 47 22.76 -3.34 -14.96
N SER A 48 23.97 -2.97 -14.53
CA SER A 48 24.21 -2.31 -13.25
C SER A 48 23.54 -0.94 -13.15
N ALA A 49 23.59 -0.13 -14.22
CA ALA A 49 22.92 1.17 -14.29
C ALA A 49 21.38 1.05 -14.26
N ILE A 50 20.82 0.06 -14.96
CA ILE A 50 19.39 -0.25 -14.95
C ILE A 50 18.94 -0.74 -13.57
N MET A 51 19.70 -1.64 -12.93
CA MET A 51 19.45 -2.09 -11.56
C MET A 51 19.54 -0.95 -10.54
N LYS A 52 20.51 -0.04 -10.66
CA LYS A 52 20.68 1.12 -9.76
C LYS A 52 19.51 2.11 -9.88
N ARG A 53 19.00 2.36 -11.10
CA ARG A 53 17.80 3.20 -11.32
C ARG A 53 16.53 2.55 -10.78
N ARG A 54 16.38 1.23 -10.90
CA ARG A 54 15.22 0.49 -10.35
C ARG A 54 15.25 0.43 -8.81
N HIS A 55 16.45 0.34 -8.22
CA HIS A 55 16.67 0.31 -6.77
C HIS A 55 16.49 1.69 -6.08
N HIS A 56 16.48 2.81 -6.82
CA HIS A 56 16.06 4.11 -6.29
C HIS A 56 14.54 4.33 -6.31
N ARG A 57 13.78 3.52 -7.06
CA ARG A 57 12.31 3.53 -7.05
C ARG A 57 11.68 2.49 -6.13
N LEU A 58 12.49 1.56 -5.62
CA LEU A 58 12.12 0.68 -4.52
C LEU A 58 12.63 1.36 -3.25
N PRO A 59 11.82 1.57 -2.20
CA PRO A 59 12.32 1.97 -0.90
C PRO A 59 13.18 0.83 -0.36
N ALA A 60 14.42 0.81 -0.77
CA ALA A 60 15.40 -0.17 -0.42
C ALA A 60 16.06 0.22 0.90
N ASP A 61 15.27 0.25 1.98
CA ASP A 61 15.62 -0.24 3.31
C ASP A 61 14.41 -0.04 4.24
N VAL A 62 13.32 -0.81 4.08
CA VAL A 62 12.45 -1.00 5.25
C VAL A 62 13.25 -1.91 6.17
N SER A 63 13.94 -1.30 7.13
CA SER A 63 14.76 -2.02 8.11
C SER A 63 13.94 -3.18 8.67
N ALA A 64 14.57 -4.33 8.90
CA ALA A 64 13.87 -5.46 9.51
C ALA A 64 13.18 -5.04 10.84
N GLU A 65 13.74 -4.05 11.53
CA GLU A 65 13.18 -3.43 12.73
C GLU A 65 11.92 -2.60 12.43
N GLU A 66 11.91 -1.81 11.34
CA GLU A 66 10.74 -1.05 10.90
C GLU A 66 9.60 -2.01 10.49
N LEU A 67 9.91 -3.13 9.81
CA LEU A 67 8.89 -4.14 9.50
C LEU A 67 8.35 -4.82 10.76
N VAL A 68 9.18 -5.07 11.77
CA VAL A 68 8.73 -5.63 13.05
C VAL A 68 7.82 -4.63 13.77
N TYR A 69 8.21 -3.35 13.81
CA TYR A 69 7.39 -2.28 14.37
C TYR A 69 6.05 -2.13 13.65
N VAL A 70 6.04 -2.16 12.31
CA VAL A 70 4.81 -2.09 11.53
C VAL A 70 3.91 -3.27 11.85
N ARG A 71 4.47 -4.48 11.92
CA ARG A 71 3.70 -5.69 12.25
C ARG A 71 3.13 -5.66 13.66
N SER A 72 3.89 -5.15 14.65
CA SER A 72 3.37 -5.04 16.02
C SER A 72 2.22 -4.05 16.10
N GLN A 73 2.39 -2.86 15.51
CA GLN A 73 1.36 -1.82 15.47
C GLN A 73 0.08 -2.29 14.74
N LEU A 74 0.21 -2.95 13.59
CA LEU A 74 -0.94 -3.53 12.90
C LEU A 74 -1.59 -4.67 13.68
N GLY A 75 -0.79 -5.43 14.44
CA GLY A 75 -1.28 -6.46 15.35
C GLY A 75 -2.18 -5.87 16.45
N GLU A 76 -1.73 -4.80 17.10
CA GLU A 76 -2.48 -4.05 18.11
C GLU A 76 -3.75 -3.44 17.52
N ALA A 77 -3.64 -2.75 16.38
CA ALA A 77 -4.79 -2.17 15.68
C ALA A 77 -5.83 -3.23 15.31
N ARG A 78 -5.38 -4.41 14.84
CA ARG A 78 -6.27 -5.53 14.49
C ARG A 78 -6.89 -6.19 15.73
N ALA A 79 -6.21 -6.21 16.87
CA ALA A 79 -6.80 -6.67 18.13
C ALA A 79 -7.94 -5.75 18.59
N LEU A 80 -7.73 -4.43 18.53
CA LEU A 80 -8.75 -3.42 18.79
C LEU A 80 -9.92 -3.53 17.79
N TRP A 81 -9.64 -3.79 16.51
CA TRP A 81 -10.67 -4.01 15.50
C TRP A 81 -11.57 -5.20 15.82
N LYS A 82 -10.98 -6.31 16.28
CA LYS A 82 -11.75 -7.47 16.76
C LYS A 82 -12.58 -7.14 18.00
N ARG A 83 -12.10 -6.28 18.91
CA ARG A 83 -12.88 -5.80 20.06
C ARG A 83 -14.07 -4.97 19.61
N LEU A 84 -13.86 -3.98 18.74
CA LEU A 84 -14.93 -3.16 18.18
C LEU A 84 -16.00 -4.01 17.50
N ARG A 85 -15.58 -4.98 16.67
CA ARG A 85 -16.51 -5.87 15.96
C ARG A 85 -17.35 -6.71 16.92
N ARG A 86 -16.81 -7.12 18.07
CA ARG A 86 -17.56 -7.81 19.13
C ARG A 86 -18.55 -6.89 19.82
N ALA A 87 -18.13 -5.67 20.19
CA ALA A 87 -19.00 -4.67 20.79
C ALA A 87 -20.18 -4.32 19.86
N ARG A 88 -19.93 -4.23 18.55
CA ARG A 88 -20.95 -3.96 17.53
C ARG A 88 -22.16 -4.91 17.58
N TYR A 89 -21.96 -6.20 17.85
CA TYR A 89 -23.06 -7.18 17.93
C TYR A 89 -23.98 -6.97 19.15
N ARG A 90 -23.54 -6.19 20.13
CA ARG A 90 -24.31 -5.87 21.33
C ARG A 90 -25.05 -4.53 21.23
N LEU A 91 -24.85 -3.79 20.14
CA LEU A 91 -25.53 -2.52 19.89
C LEU A 91 -27.01 -2.74 19.57
N ARG A 92 -27.87 -1.94 20.19
CA ARG A 92 -29.31 -1.89 19.90
C ARG A 92 -29.71 -0.68 19.06
N SER A 93 -28.92 0.41 19.09
CA SER A 93 -29.11 1.60 18.25
C SER A 93 -28.68 1.31 16.81
N VAL A 94 -29.58 1.54 15.86
CA VAL A 94 -29.32 1.36 14.42
C VAL A 94 -28.30 2.37 13.92
N VAL A 95 -28.41 3.63 14.37
CA VAL A 95 -27.50 4.73 13.98
C VAL A 95 -26.07 4.38 14.42
N MET A 96 -25.90 4.06 15.70
CA MET A 96 -24.61 3.66 16.25
C MET A 96 -24.06 2.39 15.56
N TRP A 97 -24.92 1.41 15.26
CA TRP A 97 -24.51 0.20 14.54
C TRP A 97 -23.98 0.51 13.13
N GLN A 98 -24.61 1.45 12.41
CA GLN A 98 -24.14 1.92 11.11
C GLN A 98 -22.79 2.65 11.22
N THR A 99 -22.66 3.59 12.15
CA THR A 99 -21.42 4.33 12.40
C THR A 99 -20.27 3.38 12.75
N VAL A 100 -20.47 2.46 13.69
CA VAL A 100 -19.46 1.46 14.08
C VAL A 100 -19.13 0.50 12.92
N SER A 101 -20.11 0.14 12.09
CA SER A 101 -19.87 -0.69 10.90
C SER A 101 -19.01 0.02 9.86
N ARG A 102 -19.32 1.31 9.59
CA ARG A 102 -18.51 2.16 8.69
C ARG A 102 -17.08 2.29 9.21
N LEU A 103 -16.92 2.70 10.47
CA LEU A 103 -15.62 2.85 11.10
C LEU A 103 -14.80 1.55 11.05
N SER A 104 -15.42 0.41 11.37
CA SER A 104 -14.78 -0.90 11.31
C SER A 104 -14.32 -1.26 9.90
N ALA A 105 -15.12 -0.95 8.87
CA ALA A 105 -14.75 -1.21 7.48
C ALA A 105 -13.59 -0.31 7.01
N ILE A 106 -13.60 0.97 7.37
CA ILE A 106 -12.53 1.92 7.03
C ILE A 106 -11.21 1.49 7.69
N VAL A 107 -11.24 1.18 8.99
CA VAL A 107 -10.04 0.74 9.72
C VAL A 107 -9.47 -0.56 9.16
N ASP A 108 -10.32 -1.53 8.77
CA ASP A 108 -9.83 -2.76 8.11
C ASP A 108 -9.13 -2.44 6.79
N ARG A 109 -9.65 -1.49 6.01
CA ARG A 109 -9.01 -1.03 4.76
C ARG A 109 -7.68 -0.33 5.02
N ILE A 110 -7.59 0.53 6.04
CA ILE A 110 -6.33 1.19 6.43
C ILE A 110 -5.29 0.12 6.82
N ILE A 111 -5.67 -0.85 7.65
CA ILE A 111 -4.78 -1.95 8.06
C ILE A 111 -4.28 -2.71 6.82
N ARG A 112 -5.17 -3.10 5.90
CA ARG A 112 -4.79 -3.82 4.67
C ARG A 112 -3.90 -3.00 3.74
N ALA A 113 -4.16 -1.70 3.61
CA ALA A 113 -3.34 -0.81 2.80
C ALA A 113 -1.90 -0.75 3.34
N ILE A 114 -1.75 -0.62 4.66
CA ILE A 114 -0.43 -0.59 5.31
C ILE A 114 0.25 -1.97 5.28
N GLU A 115 -0.50 -3.08 5.35
CA GLU A 115 0.04 -4.43 5.13
C GLU A 115 0.68 -4.57 3.74
N GLN A 116 0.09 -3.93 2.72
CA GLN A 116 0.64 -3.92 1.35
C GLN A 116 1.80 -2.92 1.21
N GLN A 117 1.70 -1.76 1.87
CA GLN A 117 2.65 -0.65 1.78
C GLN A 117 3.09 -0.19 3.18
N PRO A 118 4.06 -0.87 3.82
CA PRO A 118 4.45 -0.63 5.22
C PRO A 118 4.84 0.82 5.55
N HIS A 119 5.41 1.54 4.57
CA HIS A 119 5.84 2.93 4.72
C HIS A 119 4.67 3.90 4.97
N GLN A 120 3.45 3.52 4.58
CA GLN A 120 2.24 4.32 4.80
C GLN A 120 1.80 4.34 6.27
N LEU A 121 2.35 3.46 7.12
CA LEU A 121 2.06 3.47 8.56
C LEU A 121 2.29 4.85 9.18
N ARG A 122 3.33 5.57 8.75
CA ARG A 122 3.64 6.91 9.28
C ARG A 122 2.48 7.90 9.14
N LEU A 123 1.63 7.74 8.12
CA LEU A 123 0.45 8.58 7.91
C LEU A 123 -0.67 8.23 8.89
N ALA A 124 -0.91 6.93 9.12
CA ALA A 124 -1.97 6.45 10.01
C ALA A 124 -1.54 6.24 11.47
N GLN A 125 -0.25 6.41 11.78
CA GLN A 125 0.32 6.13 13.10
C GLN A 125 -0.32 6.97 14.21
N PRO A 126 -0.50 8.30 14.07
CA PRO A 126 -1.17 9.09 15.11
C PRO A 126 -2.56 8.54 15.41
N PHE A 127 -3.36 8.31 14.37
CA PHE A 127 -4.70 7.73 14.45
C PHE A 127 -4.73 6.40 15.23
N PHE A 128 -3.80 5.49 14.95
CA PHE A 128 -3.76 4.20 15.64
C PHE A 128 -3.33 4.28 17.10
N LEU A 129 -2.56 5.30 17.48
CA LEU A 129 -2.04 5.45 18.83
C LEU A 129 -3.01 6.18 19.77
N ASN A 130 -3.76 7.18 19.29
CA ASN A 130 -4.61 7.97 20.19
C ASN A 130 -6.10 7.73 19.93
N GLU A 131 -6.54 7.89 18.68
CA GLU A 131 -7.94 8.05 18.31
C GLU A 131 -8.63 6.69 18.22
N TRP A 132 -7.96 5.70 17.65
CA TRP A 132 -8.50 4.37 17.47
C TRP A 132 -8.78 3.64 18.80
N PRO A 133 -7.83 3.57 19.76
CA PRO A 133 -8.11 2.95 21.06
C PRO A 133 -9.24 3.66 21.81
N THR A 134 -9.26 4.99 21.80
CA THR A 134 -10.32 5.79 22.44
C THR A 134 -11.68 5.52 21.80
N ALA A 135 -11.76 5.41 20.47
CA ALA A 135 -13.00 5.07 19.78
C ALA A 135 -13.56 3.72 20.22
N VAL A 136 -12.69 2.70 20.32
CA VAL A 136 -13.09 1.36 20.79
C VAL A 136 -13.61 1.42 22.22
N GLU A 137 -12.94 2.16 23.10
CA GLU A 137 -13.37 2.35 24.49
C GLU A 137 -14.73 3.08 24.57
N MET A 138 -14.93 4.13 23.78
CA MET A 138 -16.21 4.86 23.72
C MET A 138 -17.35 3.95 23.27
N VAL A 139 -17.12 3.09 22.27
CA VAL A 139 -18.13 2.15 21.78
C VAL A 139 -18.44 1.08 22.83
N GLU A 140 -17.42 0.56 23.53
CA GLU A 140 -17.62 -0.41 24.62
C GLU A 140 -18.40 0.21 25.79
N LYS A 141 -18.07 1.46 26.18
CA LYS A 141 -18.80 2.22 27.21
C LYS A 141 -20.23 2.54 26.79
N TYR A 142 -20.44 2.95 25.53
CA TYR A 142 -21.77 3.17 24.97
C TYR A 142 -22.62 1.91 25.09
N VAL A 143 -22.10 0.75 24.67
CA VAL A 143 -22.80 -0.53 24.75
C VAL A 143 -23.18 -0.85 26.19
N TYR A 144 -22.25 -0.63 27.14
CA TYR A 144 -22.50 -0.88 28.56
C TYR A 144 -23.63 0.01 29.11
N LEU A 145 -23.59 1.31 28.83
CA LEU A 145 -24.56 2.28 29.32
C LEU A 145 -25.94 2.12 28.66
N ALA A 146 -25.98 1.88 27.35
CA ALA A 146 -27.22 1.67 26.61
C ALA A 146 -28.01 0.41 27.04
N GLN A 147 -27.35 -0.53 27.73
CA GLN A 147 -27.98 -1.73 28.27
C GLN A 147 -28.48 -1.57 29.70
N GLN A 148 -28.17 -0.46 30.38
CA GLN A 148 -28.61 -0.24 31.75
C GLN A 148 -30.13 -0.02 31.82
N PRO A 149 -30.81 -0.59 32.83
CA PRO A 149 -32.26 -0.46 32.99
C PRO A 149 -32.69 0.94 33.45
N VAL A 150 -31.78 1.71 34.05
CA VAL A 150 -32.03 3.07 34.55
C VAL A 150 -31.36 4.06 33.60
N GLN A 151 -32.16 4.77 32.82
CA GLN A 151 -31.69 5.83 31.91
C GLN A 151 -32.07 7.20 32.48
N SER A 152 -31.08 7.96 32.93
CA SER A 152 -31.27 9.38 33.25
C SER A 152 -31.24 10.23 31.97
N ALA A 153 -31.79 11.44 32.04
CA ALA A 153 -31.72 12.39 30.91
C ALA A 153 -30.27 12.70 30.51
N ASP A 154 -29.37 12.81 31.50
CA ASP A 154 -27.94 13.02 31.27
C ASP A 154 -27.28 11.84 30.54
N MET A 155 -27.67 10.61 30.88
CA MET A 155 -27.17 9.41 30.20
C MET A 155 -27.62 9.38 28.75
N ALA A 156 -28.90 9.67 28.47
CA ALA A 156 -29.41 9.73 27.10
C ALA A 156 -28.66 10.80 26.27
N LYS A 157 -28.41 11.97 26.86
CA LYS A 157 -27.64 13.04 26.22
C LYS A 157 -26.19 12.61 25.93
N ALA A 158 -25.52 11.98 26.89
CA ALA A 158 -24.16 11.49 26.72
C ALA A 158 -24.05 10.40 25.64
N LEU A 159 -25.03 9.50 25.55
CA LEU A 159 -25.11 8.50 24.48
C LEU A 159 -25.27 9.16 23.10
N GLN A 160 -26.16 10.15 22.97
CA GLN A 160 -26.36 10.88 21.72
C GLN A 160 -25.11 11.67 21.30
N GLU A 161 -24.44 12.33 22.26
CA GLU A 161 -23.19 13.04 21.99
C GLU A 161 -22.07 12.09 21.56
N THR A 162 -22.01 10.91 22.18
CA THR A 162 -21.09 9.83 21.79
C THR A 162 -21.33 9.37 20.36
N GLU A 163 -22.59 9.17 19.95
CA GLU A 163 -22.93 8.82 18.56
C GLU A 163 -22.42 9.89 17.57
N ARG A 164 -22.64 11.17 17.88
CA ARG A 164 -22.19 12.29 17.04
C ARG A 164 -20.66 12.32 16.90
N VAL A 165 -19.93 12.24 18.02
CA VAL A 165 -18.46 12.30 18.02
C VAL A 165 -17.87 11.11 17.27
N LEU A 166 -18.43 9.92 17.41
CA LEU A 166 -17.96 8.74 16.68
C LEU A 166 -18.25 8.82 15.17
N ASP A 167 -19.33 9.48 14.77
CA ASP A 167 -19.62 9.71 13.35
C ASP A 167 -18.66 10.75 12.73
N GLU A 168 -18.32 11.80 13.47
CA GLU A 168 -17.27 12.76 13.09
C GLU A 168 -15.91 12.08 12.98
N LEU A 169 -15.56 11.22 13.96
CA LEU A 169 -14.34 10.43 13.93
C LEU A 169 -14.31 9.46 12.74
N THR A 170 -15.46 8.85 12.41
CA THR A 170 -15.58 7.98 11.23
C THR A 170 -15.27 8.75 9.96
N SER A 171 -15.82 9.96 9.81
CA SER A 171 -15.54 10.85 8.68
C SER A 171 -14.07 11.27 8.62
N ALA A 172 -13.42 11.49 9.77
CA ALA A 172 -11.99 11.75 9.82
C ALA A 172 -11.15 10.53 9.41
N ALA A 173 -11.54 9.32 9.83
CA ALA A 173 -10.89 8.08 9.43
C ALA A 173 -11.03 7.82 7.91
N GLU A 174 -12.14 8.21 7.29
CA GLU A 174 -12.29 8.15 5.82
C GLU A 174 -11.26 9.02 5.11
N ARG A 175 -11.07 10.26 5.60
CA ARG A 175 -10.03 11.16 5.08
C ARG A 175 -8.63 10.57 5.28
N GLN A 176 -8.36 9.98 6.44
CA GLN A 176 -7.08 9.33 6.72
C GLN A 176 -6.82 8.15 5.76
N LEU A 177 -7.85 7.35 5.45
CA LEU A 177 -7.75 6.27 4.47
C LEU A 177 -7.44 6.82 3.07
N LEU A 178 -8.07 7.92 2.66
CA LEU A 178 -7.79 8.55 1.37
C LEU A 178 -6.34 9.04 1.26
N GLU A 179 -5.77 9.58 2.34
CA GLU A 179 -4.36 9.96 2.37
C GLU A 179 -3.44 8.75 2.24
N VAL A 180 -3.74 7.66 2.96
CA VAL A 180 -3.01 6.39 2.88
C VAL A 180 -3.07 5.83 1.45
N LEU A 181 -4.21 5.91 0.78
CA LEU A 181 -4.41 5.43 -0.59
C LEU A 181 -4.01 6.43 -1.69
N SER A 182 -3.54 7.62 -1.34
CA SER A 182 -3.31 8.72 -2.31
C SER A 182 -2.36 8.34 -3.44
N ASN A 183 -1.30 7.58 -3.14
CA ASN A 183 -0.35 7.06 -4.13
C ASN A 183 -1.04 6.12 -5.14
N ASP A 184 -1.94 5.26 -4.66
CA ASP A 184 -2.67 4.31 -5.50
C ASP A 184 -3.66 5.05 -6.41
N ILE A 185 -4.35 6.07 -5.89
CA ILE A 185 -5.24 6.93 -6.68
C ILE A 185 -4.47 7.63 -7.81
N TRP A 186 -3.27 8.16 -7.51
CA TRP A 186 -2.43 8.82 -8.53
C TRP A 186 -1.96 7.85 -9.61
N SER A 187 -1.57 6.63 -9.23
CA SER A 187 -1.18 5.59 -10.19
C SER A 187 -2.34 5.22 -11.11
N LEU A 188 -3.55 5.01 -10.57
CA LEU A 188 -4.74 4.68 -11.34
C LEU A 188 -5.10 5.81 -12.33
N GLN A 189 -5.09 7.07 -11.90
CA GLN A 189 -5.35 8.21 -12.80
C GLN A 189 -4.34 8.28 -13.95
N THR A 190 -3.09 7.92 -13.66
CA THR A 190 -2.04 7.87 -14.68
C THR A 190 -2.33 6.73 -15.65
N GLU A 191 -2.56 5.52 -15.15
CA GLU A 191 -2.90 4.35 -15.99
C GLU A 191 -4.12 4.60 -16.89
N VAL A 192 -5.18 5.22 -16.36
CA VAL A 192 -6.36 5.62 -17.15
C VAL A 192 -5.97 6.61 -18.25
N LYS A 193 -5.19 7.66 -17.95
CA LYS A 193 -4.72 8.62 -18.96
C LYS A 193 -3.84 7.96 -20.02
N TRP A 194 -3.00 7.01 -19.63
CA TRP A 194 -2.19 6.24 -20.57
C TRP A 194 -3.06 5.37 -21.48
N LEU A 195 -4.09 4.73 -20.94
CA LEU A 195 -5.04 3.92 -21.70
C LEU A 195 -5.90 4.78 -22.64
N GLU A 196 -6.40 5.93 -22.20
CA GLU A 196 -7.09 6.88 -23.07
C GLU A 196 -6.19 7.35 -24.23
N ARG A 197 -4.92 7.63 -23.93
CA ARG A 197 -3.94 8.03 -24.96
C ARG A 197 -3.67 6.91 -25.94
N SER A 198 -3.52 5.66 -25.48
CA SER A 198 -3.28 4.51 -26.35
C SER A 198 -4.50 4.21 -27.23
N LEU A 199 -5.71 4.31 -26.70
CA LEU A 199 -6.95 4.14 -27.47
C LEU A 199 -7.10 5.22 -28.56
N ARG A 200 -6.88 6.50 -28.22
CA ARG A 200 -6.88 7.60 -29.20
C ARG A 200 -5.80 7.42 -30.28
N GLN A 201 -4.65 6.87 -29.93
CA GLN A 201 -3.56 6.60 -30.87
C GLN A 201 -3.85 5.38 -31.77
N SER A 202 -4.56 4.35 -31.27
CA SER A 202 -5.00 3.21 -32.07
C SER A 202 -6.16 3.53 -33.02
N ASP A 203 -7.06 4.44 -32.64
CA ASP A 203 -8.11 4.93 -33.53
C ASP A 203 -7.54 5.79 -34.67
N GLY A 204 -6.45 6.54 -34.43
CA GLY A 204 -5.73 7.28 -35.46
C GLY A 204 -4.91 6.42 -36.45
N LEU A 205 -4.71 5.14 -36.15
CA LEU A 205 -3.96 4.18 -36.99
C LEU A 205 -4.86 3.32 -37.90
N ARG A 206 -6.18 3.53 -37.86
CA ARG A 206 -7.13 3.00 -38.84
C ARG A 206 -7.57 4.14 -39.76
N LEU A 207 -6.85 4.30 -40.87
CA LEU A 207 -7.29 4.77 -42.21
C LEU A 207 -6.04 5.34 -42.93
N PRO A 208 -5.65 4.75 -44.07
CA PRO A 208 -6.36 5.09 -45.29
C PRO A 208 -6.99 3.86 -45.95
N LEU A 209 -8.32 3.93 -46.12
CA LEU A 209 -8.98 3.11 -47.13
C LEU A 209 -8.48 3.58 -48.49
N SER A 210 -7.71 2.70 -49.13
CA SER A 210 -7.68 2.43 -50.57
C SER A 210 -8.67 3.29 -51.38
N LYS A 211 -8.16 4.31 -52.08
CA LYS A 211 -8.80 4.79 -53.31
C LYS A 211 -8.17 4.03 -54.47
N LYS A 212 -8.83 2.93 -54.86
CA LYS A 212 -8.72 2.38 -56.21
C LYS A 212 -9.75 3.10 -57.07
N GLY A 213 -9.29 3.76 -58.12
CA GLY A 213 -10.12 4.53 -59.04
C GLY A 213 -9.28 5.10 -60.19
N GLU A 214 -8.73 4.19 -60.99
CA GLU A 214 -8.46 4.37 -62.42
C GLU A 214 -9.06 3.17 -63.15
#